data_AF-A0A9K3KMX7-F1
#
_entry.id   AF-A0A9K3KMX7-F1
#
_cell.length_a   1.000
_cell.length_b   1.000
_cell.length_c   1.000
_cell.angle_alpha   90.00
_cell.angle_beta   90.00
_cell.angle_gamma   90.00
#
_symmetry.space_group_name_H-M   'P 1'
#
loop_
_entity.id
_entity.type
_entity.pdbx_description
1 polymer ?
#
loop_
_entity_poly.entity_id
_entity_poly.type
_entity_poly.pdbx_seq_one_letter_code
_entity_poly.pdbx_strand_id
1 'polypeptide(L)'
;MYDIPNAGWMSPEWNWGYAEGTGHDCAMICRQKYATREERSKLVENLMHGHNNTREPHNFEEIKLVLALAWQRGRWDRSDGGRGGYGEVLASMVDARRYEVGDEVECSRLLVQDMQDRFEMLNPTADDLAMMRDIFDSEPDMDSARRRCSGLVLKAMGFIQNGL
;
A
#
# COMPACT_ATOMS: atom_id res chain seq x y z
N MET A 1 2.82 -7.12 -12.78
CA MET A 1 3.28 -7.28 -11.38
C MET A 1 3.98 -8.63 -11.28
N TYR A 2 5.18 -8.75 -10.69
CA TYR A 2 5.93 -10.02 -10.58
C TYR A 2 6.07 -10.81 -11.89
N ASP A 3 6.20 -10.12 -13.04
CA ASP A 3 6.26 -10.73 -14.38
C ASP A 3 5.06 -11.64 -14.76
N ILE A 4 3.94 -11.55 -14.02
CA ILE A 4 2.69 -12.22 -14.38
C ILE A 4 1.94 -11.35 -15.41
N PRO A 5 1.60 -11.88 -16.60
CA PRO A 5 0.80 -11.18 -17.60
C PRO A 5 -0.56 -10.79 -17.03
N ASN A 6 -1.10 -9.63 -17.45
CA ASN A 6 -2.40 -9.12 -17.00
C ASN A 6 -2.53 -9.04 -15.47
N ALA A 7 -1.44 -8.90 -14.71
CA ALA A 7 -1.52 -8.72 -13.26
C ALA A 7 -1.62 -7.24 -12.88
N GLY A 8 -2.79 -6.84 -12.35
CA GLY A 8 -3.08 -5.50 -11.84
C GLY A 8 -4.56 -5.34 -11.44
N TRP A 9 -4.89 -4.29 -10.69
CA TRP A 9 -6.22 -4.09 -10.11
C TRP A 9 -7.36 -3.99 -11.14
N MET A 10 -7.07 -3.52 -12.35
CA MET A 10 -8.01 -3.42 -13.47
C MET A 10 -8.19 -4.72 -14.26
N SER A 11 -7.41 -5.75 -13.97
CA SER A 11 -7.44 -6.98 -14.77
C SER A 11 -8.70 -7.79 -14.48
N PRO A 12 -9.38 -8.31 -15.52
CA PRO A 12 -10.49 -9.24 -15.33
C PRO A 12 -10.04 -10.56 -14.67
N GLU A 13 -8.74 -10.88 -14.72
CA GLU A 13 -8.17 -12.08 -14.10
C GLU A 13 -7.69 -11.82 -12.66
N TRP A 14 -7.78 -10.58 -12.15
CA TRP A 14 -7.27 -10.21 -10.83
C TRP A 14 -7.96 -11.00 -9.71
N ASN A 15 -9.30 -11.09 -9.73
CA ASN A 15 -10.11 -11.87 -8.79
C ASN A 15 -9.64 -11.77 -7.32
N TRP A 16 -9.50 -10.53 -6.81
CA TRP A 16 -9.06 -10.28 -5.44
C TRP A 16 -9.90 -11.03 -4.41
N GLY A 17 -9.25 -11.76 -3.51
CA GLY A 17 -9.90 -12.51 -2.44
C GLY A 17 -10.43 -13.90 -2.84
N TYR A 18 -10.30 -14.29 -4.12
CA TYR A 18 -10.64 -15.64 -4.58
C TYR A 18 -9.44 -16.59 -4.45
N ALA A 19 -9.73 -17.89 -4.50
CA ALA A 19 -8.72 -18.96 -4.44
C ALA A 19 -8.00 -19.19 -5.79
N GLU A 20 -8.40 -18.48 -6.85
CA GLU A 20 -7.87 -18.60 -8.20
C GLU A 20 -7.83 -17.21 -8.88
N GLY A 21 -6.94 -17.05 -9.87
CA GLY A 21 -6.71 -15.80 -10.60
C GLY A 21 -5.38 -15.12 -10.27
N THR A 22 -4.98 -14.13 -11.05
CA THR A 22 -3.66 -13.50 -10.95
C THR A 22 -3.45 -12.80 -9.61
N GLY A 23 -4.51 -12.34 -8.94
CA GLY A 23 -4.42 -11.75 -7.60
C GLY A 23 -4.04 -12.78 -6.53
N HIS A 24 -4.51 -14.03 -6.65
CA HIS A 24 -4.09 -15.12 -5.77
C HIS A 24 -2.59 -15.41 -5.94
N ASP A 25 -2.14 -15.55 -7.19
CA ASP A 25 -0.75 -15.87 -7.51
C ASP A 25 0.20 -14.75 -7.07
N CYS A 26 -0.14 -13.50 -7.38
CA CYS A 26 0.63 -12.35 -6.92
C CYS A 26 0.65 -12.26 -5.39
N ALA A 27 -0.46 -12.54 -4.70
CA ALA A 27 -0.48 -12.53 -3.24
C ALA A 27 0.42 -13.61 -2.63
N MET A 28 0.50 -14.80 -3.25
CA MET A 28 1.42 -15.86 -2.83
C MET A 28 2.88 -15.40 -2.97
N ILE A 29 3.26 -14.86 -4.13
CA ILE A 29 4.61 -14.34 -4.37
C ILE A 29 4.94 -13.21 -3.39
N CYS A 30 4.01 -12.29 -3.16
CA CYS A 30 4.17 -11.18 -2.22
C CYS A 30 4.43 -11.68 -0.79
N ARG A 31 3.68 -12.68 -0.32
CA ARG A 31 3.90 -13.28 1.02
C ARG A 31 5.27 -13.95 1.13
N GLN A 32 5.73 -14.61 0.07
CA GLN A 32 7.07 -15.21 0.04
C GLN A 32 8.18 -14.15 0.05
N LYS A 33 8.05 -13.11 -0.78
CA LYS A 33 9.02 -11.99 -0.92
C LYS A 33 9.20 -11.19 0.38
N TYR A 34 8.19 -11.16 1.24
CA TYR A 34 8.20 -10.39 2.48
C TYR A 34 8.03 -11.30 3.73
N ALA A 35 8.45 -12.55 3.62
CA ALA A 35 8.35 -13.54 4.69
C ALA A 35 9.24 -13.18 5.89
N THR A 36 10.39 -12.55 5.65
CA THR A 36 11.34 -12.19 6.71
C THR A 36 11.17 -10.74 7.19
N ARG A 37 11.59 -10.48 8.44
CA ARG A 37 11.55 -9.12 9.01
C ARG A 37 12.47 -8.18 8.24
N GLU A 38 13.59 -8.71 7.78
CA GLU A 38 14.64 -8.01 7.05
C GLU A 38 14.11 -7.49 5.70
N GLU A 39 13.39 -8.33 4.94
CA GLU A 39 12.76 -7.93 3.68
C GLU A 39 11.69 -6.87 3.88
N ARG A 40 10.88 -6.99 4.94
CA ARG A 40 9.86 -5.99 5.30
C ARG A 40 10.47 -4.66 5.71
N SER A 41 11.52 -4.71 6.51
CA SER A 41 12.26 -3.51 6.90
C SER A 41 12.87 -2.82 5.68
N LYS A 42 13.48 -3.59 4.76
CA LYS A 42 14.04 -3.08 3.51
C LYS A 42 12.97 -2.40 2.64
N LEU A 43 11.77 -2.99 2.54
CA LEU A 43 10.66 -2.37 1.83
C LEU A 43 10.29 -1.02 2.45
N VAL A 44 10.04 -0.97 3.76
CA VAL A 44 9.65 0.29 4.43
C VAL A 44 10.73 1.35 4.28
N GLU A 45 12.01 1.01 4.46
CA GLU A 45 13.14 1.93 4.24
C GLU A 45 13.18 2.46 2.80
N ASN A 46 13.00 1.59 1.80
CA ASN A 46 12.95 2.00 0.40
C ASN A 46 11.77 2.93 0.09
N LEU A 47 10.62 2.72 0.73
CA LEU A 47 9.44 3.58 0.55
C LEU A 47 9.62 4.95 1.22
N MET A 48 10.31 4.99 2.36
CA MET A 48 10.52 6.21 3.13
C MET A 48 11.68 7.07 2.64
N HIS A 49 12.74 6.44 2.10
CA HIS A 49 14.01 7.10 1.80
C HIS A 49 14.56 6.79 0.40
N GLY A 50 13.85 6.01 -0.42
CA GLY A 50 14.32 5.63 -1.74
C GLY A 50 14.42 6.81 -2.71
N HIS A 51 15.44 6.78 -3.56
CA HIS A 51 15.64 7.76 -4.64
C HIS A 51 15.07 7.27 -5.97
N ASN A 52 14.54 8.17 -6.80
CA ASN A 52 13.76 7.87 -8.01
C ASN A 52 14.37 6.77 -8.91
N ASN A 53 15.70 6.72 -9.06
CA ASN A 53 16.36 5.81 -10.00
C ASN A 53 16.67 4.42 -9.44
N THR A 54 16.51 4.18 -8.14
CA THR A 54 16.88 2.92 -7.47
C THR A 54 15.80 2.41 -6.51
N ARG A 55 14.58 2.94 -6.62
CA ARG A 55 13.45 2.55 -5.77
C ARG A 55 12.98 1.15 -6.12
N GLU A 56 12.88 0.33 -5.08
CA GLU A 56 12.31 -1.01 -5.13
C GLU A 56 11.12 -1.11 -4.17
N PRO A 57 9.97 -1.68 -4.60
CA PRO A 57 9.71 -2.23 -5.93
C PRO A 57 9.52 -1.13 -6.98
N HIS A 58 9.96 -1.38 -8.22
CA HIS A 58 9.80 -0.43 -9.32
C HIS A 58 8.32 -0.14 -9.62
N ASN A 59 7.48 -1.18 -9.68
CA ASN A 59 6.05 -1.04 -9.98
C ASN A 59 5.23 -0.74 -8.70
N PHE A 60 4.48 0.36 -8.69
CA PHE A 60 3.64 0.74 -7.56
C PHE A 60 2.48 -0.23 -7.30
N GLU A 61 2.07 -1.00 -8.31
CA GLU A 61 1.07 -2.07 -8.16
C GLU A 61 1.49 -3.12 -7.11
N GLU A 62 2.79 -3.42 -6.99
CA GLU A 62 3.30 -4.32 -5.94
C GLU A 62 3.09 -3.72 -4.53
N ILE A 63 3.19 -2.39 -4.40
CA ILE A 63 3.00 -1.70 -3.11
C ILE A 63 1.52 -1.71 -2.75
N LYS A 64 0.63 -1.44 -3.72
CA LYS A 64 -0.82 -1.59 -3.54
C LYS A 64 -1.18 -3.00 -3.06
N LEU A 65 -0.54 -4.05 -3.60
CA LEU A 65 -0.76 -5.42 -3.14
C LEU A 65 -0.29 -5.63 -1.68
N VAL A 66 0.89 -5.14 -1.31
CA VAL A 66 1.38 -5.22 0.07
C VAL A 66 0.42 -4.51 1.03
N LEU A 67 -0.03 -3.30 0.68
CA LEU A 67 -1.03 -2.55 1.44
C LEU A 67 -2.33 -3.34 1.59
N ALA A 68 -2.86 -3.87 0.50
CA ALA A 68 -4.11 -4.63 0.52
C ALA A 68 -4.04 -5.86 1.42
N LEU A 69 -2.92 -6.59 1.38
CA LEU A 69 -2.67 -7.74 2.26
C LEU A 69 -2.51 -7.30 3.73
N ALA A 70 -1.78 -6.21 3.98
CA ALA A 70 -1.63 -5.65 5.32
C ALA A 70 -2.96 -5.20 5.92
N TRP A 71 -3.82 -4.54 5.14
CA TRP A 71 -5.18 -4.14 5.56
C TRP A 71 -6.09 -5.33 5.80
N GLN A 72 -6.04 -6.33 4.91
CA GLN A 72 -6.81 -7.57 5.07
C GLN A 72 -6.43 -8.29 6.37
N ARG A 73 -5.14 -8.38 6.68
CA ARG A 73 -4.65 -8.95 7.92
C ARG A 73 -5.01 -8.09 9.12
N GLY A 74 -4.82 -6.77 9.00
CA GLY A 74 -5.08 -5.79 10.04
C GLY A 74 -6.52 -5.80 10.55
N ARG A 75 -7.47 -6.22 9.71
CA ARG A 75 -8.86 -6.45 10.11
C ARG A 75 -9.00 -7.51 11.21
N TRP A 76 -8.14 -8.52 11.24
CA TRP A 76 -8.20 -9.61 12.22
C TRP A 76 -7.59 -9.23 13.58
N ASP A 77 -6.56 -8.39 13.58
CA ASP A 77 -5.87 -7.93 14.80
C ASP A 77 -6.23 -6.49 15.22
N ARG A 78 -7.11 -5.83 14.45
CA ARG A 78 -7.58 -4.45 14.60
C ARG A 78 -6.52 -3.37 14.36
N SER A 79 -5.43 -3.70 13.68
CA SER A 79 -4.41 -2.73 13.26
C SER A 79 -4.77 -1.96 11.99
N ASP A 80 -5.92 -2.22 11.36
CA ASP A 80 -6.41 -1.50 10.17
C ASP A 80 -7.16 -0.18 10.47
N GLY A 81 -7.22 0.23 11.74
CA GLY A 81 -7.97 1.42 12.19
C GLY A 81 -9.47 1.16 12.45
N GLY A 82 -9.96 -0.06 12.24
CA GLY A 82 -11.33 -0.44 12.55
C GLY A 82 -12.38 0.18 11.62
N ARG A 83 -13.57 0.49 12.15
CA ARG A 83 -14.69 1.01 11.35
C ARG A 83 -14.35 2.39 10.78
N GLY A 84 -14.43 2.56 9.46
CA GLY A 84 -14.00 3.79 8.77
C GLY A 84 -12.52 3.81 8.40
N GLY A 85 -11.75 2.80 8.84
CA GLY A 85 -10.31 2.68 8.59
C GLY A 85 -9.98 2.13 7.21
N TYR A 86 -8.86 1.43 7.12
CA TYR A 86 -8.25 1.03 5.85
C TYR A 86 -9.00 -0.10 5.14
N GLY A 87 -9.93 -0.78 5.80
CA GLY A 87 -10.88 -1.67 5.14
C GLY A 87 -11.73 -0.98 4.07
N GLU A 88 -12.03 0.32 4.21
CA GLU A 88 -12.77 1.10 3.20
C GLU A 88 -11.88 1.50 2.01
N VAL A 89 -10.62 1.81 2.29
CA VAL A 89 -9.62 2.07 1.25
C VAL A 89 -9.40 0.81 0.41
N LEU A 90 -9.28 -0.35 1.06
CA LEU A 90 -9.22 -1.65 0.40
C LEU A 90 -10.45 -1.89 -0.48
N ALA A 91 -11.66 -1.66 0.04
CA ALA A 91 -12.88 -1.84 -0.75
C ALA A 91 -12.89 -0.95 -2.01
N SER A 92 -12.39 0.28 -1.89
CA SER A 92 -12.27 1.22 -3.03
C SER A 92 -11.19 0.80 -4.04
N MET A 93 -10.10 0.18 -3.58
CA MET A 93 -9.09 -0.44 -4.46
C MET A 93 -9.65 -1.63 -5.22
N VAL A 94 -10.43 -2.49 -4.55
CA VAL A 94 -11.05 -3.67 -5.17
C VAL A 94 -12.09 -3.28 -6.23
N ASP A 95 -12.82 -2.18 -6.03
CA ASP A 95 -13.75 -1.65 -7.05
C ASP A 95 -13.02 -1.19 -8.33
N ALA A 96 -11.70 -0.95 -8.25
CA ALA A 96 -10.83 -0.60 -9.38
C ALA A 96 -11.35 0.59 -10.22
N ARG A 97 -12.04 1.54 -9.59
CA ARG A 97 -12.51 2.77 -10.26
C ARG A 97 -11.73 3.97 -9.78
N ARG A 98 -11.90 4.30 -8.50
CA ARG A 98 -11.42 5.55 -7.88
C ARG A 98 -9.92 5.79 -8.04
N TYR A 99 -9.12 4.74 -7.99
CA TYR A 99 -7.64 4.85 -8.03
C TYR A 99 -7.03 4.35 -9.34
N GLU A 100 -7.84 3.96 -10.32
CA GLU A 100 -7.37 3.33 -11.56
C GLU A 100 -7.92 3.98 -12.84
N VAL A 101 -9.10 4.62 -12.78
CA VAL A 101 -9.78 5.18 -13.94
C VAL A 101 -9.63 6.70 -13.97
N GLY A 102 -8.79 7.20 -14.88
CA GLY A 102 -8.61 8.62 -15.11
C GLY A 102 -7.14 9.01 -15.27
N ASP A 103 -6.84 10.25 -14.92
CA ASP A 103 -5.47 10.77 -14.88
C ASP A 103 -4.66 10.10 -13.74
N GLU A 104 -3.45 9.64 -14.04
CA GLU A 104 -2.62 8.88 -13.06
C GLU A 104 -2.25 9.72 -11.84
N VAL A 105 -1.98 11.01 -12.03
CA VAL A 105 -1.61 11.93 -10.95
C VAL A 105 -2.79 12.12 -10.02
N GLU A 106 -3.99 12.34 -10.57
CA GLU A 106 -5.22 12.46 -9.79
C GLU A 106 -5.59 11.15 -9.07
N CYS A 107 -5.53 10.00 -9.74
CA CYS A 107 -5.74 8.69 -9.13
C CYS A 107 -4.79 8.44 -7.95
N SER A 108 -3.51 8.78 -8.13
CA SER A 108 -2.50 8.67 -7.07
C SER A 108 -2.78 9.63 -5.91
N ARG A 109 -3.21 10.86 -6.22
CA ARG A 109 -3.57 11.88 -5.22
C ARG A 109 -4.75 11.43 -4.38
N LEU A 110 -5.79 10.87 -4.99
CA LEU A 110 -6.95 10.33 -4.29
C LEU A 110 -6.58 9.20 -3.33
N LEU A 111 -5.71 8.28 -3.75
CA LEU A 111 -5.23 7.21 -2.87
C LEU A 111 -4.44 7.75 -1.68
N VAL A 112 -3.52 8.69 -1.89
CA VAL A 112 -2.75 9.33 -0.81
C VAL A 112 -3.67 10.06 0.15
N GLN A 113 -4.64 10.82 -0.37
CA GLN A 113 -5.60 11.56 0.43
C GLN A 113 -6.44 10.61 1.32
N ASP A 114 -6.97 9.53 0.76
CA ASP A 114 -7.78 8.58 1.53
C ASP A 114 -6.98 7.85 2.63
N MET A 115 -5.69 7.58 2.40
CA MET A 115 -4.79 7.06 3.42
C MET A 115 -4.48 8.12 4.49
N GLN A 116 -4.15 9.35 4.07
CA GLN A 116 -3.84 10.46 4.97
C GLN A 116 -5.02 10.78 5.91
N ASP A 117 -6.24 10.86 5.40
CA ASP A 117 -7.47 11.16 6.16
C ASP A 117 -7.75 10.13 7.26
N ARG A 118 -7.22 8.91 7.12
CA ARG A 118 -7.41 7.78 8.04
C ARG A 118 -6.19 7.47 8.89
N PHE A 119 -5.07 8.15 8.67
CA PHE A 119 -3.79 7.78 9.27
C PHE A 119 -3.79 7.85 10.80
N GLU A 120 -4.48 8.83 11.39
CA GLU A 120 -4.63 8.96 12.86
C GLU A 120 -5.32 7.74 13.49
N MET A 121 -6.15 7.00 12.74
CA MET A 121 -6.83 5.79 13.23
C MET A 121 -5.86 4.63 13.50
N LEU A 122 -4.64 4.69 12.95
CA LEU A 122 -3.58 3.70 13.19
C LEU A 122 -2.80 3.99 14.48
N ASN A 123 -3.17 5.03 15.24
CA ASN A 123 -2.45 5.51 16.41
C ASN A 123 -0.93 5.74 16.15
N PRO A 124 -0.57 6.54 15.13
CA PRO A 124 0.81 6.80 14.75
C PRO A 124 1.54 7.62 15.82
N THR A 125 2.87 7.67 15.73
CA THR A 125 3.66 8.61 16.53
C THR A 125 3.42 10.05 16.08
N ALA A 126 3.71 11.04 16.94
CA ALA A 126 3.58 12.45 16.59
C ALA A 126 4.47 12.82 15.37
N ASP A 127 5.66 12.24 15.29
CA ASP A 127 6.59 12.46 14.18
C ASP A 127 6.03 11.88 12.87
N ASP A 128 5.50 10.65 12.91
CA ASP A 128 4.88 10.03 11.73
C ASP A 128 3.66 10.82 11.26
N LEU A 129 2.86 11.34 12.20
CA LEU A 129 1.70 12.17 11.87
C LEU A 129 2.10 13.49 11.23
N ALA A 130 3.18 14.13 11.72
CA ALA A 130 3.73 15.33 11.10
C ALA A 130 4.22 15.05 9.67
N MET A 131 4.95 13.95 9.46
CA MET A 131 5.39 13.54 8.12
C MET A 131 4.22 13.24 7.19
N MET A 132 3.17 12.58 7.68
CA MET A 132 1.98 12.28 6.89
C MET A 132 1.26 13.56 6.46
N ARG A 133 1.16 14.57 7.34
CA ARG A 133 0.49 15.85 7.03
C ARG A 133 1.23 16.66 5.97
N ASP A 134 2.56 16.63 6.00
CA ASP A 134 3.44 17.39 5.10
C ASP A 134 3.65 16.73 3.73
N ILE A 135 3.05 15.56 3.48
CA ILE A 135 3.48 14.68 2.39
C ILE A 135 3.34 15.26 0.98
N PHE A 136 2.34 16.12 0.75
CA PHE A 136 2.16 16.79 -0.55
C PHE A 136 3.13 17.95 -0.74
N ASP A 137 3.59 18.56 0.36
CA ASP A 137 4.49 19.72 0.33
C ASP A 137 5.97 19.28 0.36
N SER A 138 6.26 18.13 0.98
CA SER A 138 7.63 17.64 1.17
C SER A 138 8.17 16.81 0.02
N GLU A 139 7.31 16.25 -0.82
CA GLU A 139 7.69 15.30 -1.87
C GLU A 139 7.76 15.96 -3.26
N PRO A 140 8.75 15.59 -4.10
CA PRO A 140 8.98 16.26 -5.38
C PRO A 140 7.93 15.92 -6.45
N ASP A 141 7.24 14.79 -6.30
CA ASP A 141 6.26 14.28 -7.24
C ASP A 141 5.26 13.32 -6.55
N MET A 142 4.17 13.02 -7.26
CA MET A 142 3.11 12.15 -6.73
C MET A 142 3.54 10.69 -6.54
N ASP A 143 4.55 10.20 -7.28
CA ASP A 143 5.07 8.85 -7.07
C ASP A 143 5.83 8.75 -5.74
N SER A 144 6.60 9.78 -5.41
CA SER A 144 7.32 9.92 -4.15
C SER A 144 6.33 10.05 -2.98
N ALA A 145 5.31 10.90 -3.13
CA ALA A 145 4.23 11.06 -2.15
C ALA A 145 3.49 9.74 -1.87
N ARG A 146 3.04 9.02 -2.90
CA ARG A 146 2.32 7.75 -2.69
C ARG A 146 3.19 6.67 -2.05
N ARG A 147 4.48 6.61 -2.39
CA ARG A 147 5.42 5.63 -1.80
C ARG A 147 5.68 5.94 -0.34
N ARG A 148 6.02 7.19 0.00
CA ARG A 148 6.27 7.58 1.39
C ARG A 148 5.01 7.43 2.25
N CYS A 149 3.84 7.75 1.71
CA CYS A 149 2.56 7.56 2.38
C CYS A 149 2.35 6.08 2.71
N SER A 150 2.57 5.20 1.72
CA SER A 150 2.48 3.76 1.90
C SER A 150 3.46 3.24 2.96
N GLY A 151 4.69 3.76 2.98
CA GLY A 151 5.70 3.42 4.00
C GLY A 151 5.27 3.79 5.42
N LEU A 152 4.71 4.99 5.60
CA LEU A 152 4.15 5.45 6.87
C LEU A 152 2.99 4.57 7.33
N VAL A 153 2.05 4.25 6.43
CA VAL A 153 0.91 3.35 6.71
C VAL A 153 1.40 1.98 7.15
N LEU A 154 2.30 1.36 6.39
CA LEU A 154 2.86 0.04 6.73
C LEU A 154 3.59 0.07 8.08
N LYS A 155 4.36 1.12 8.36
CA LYS A 155 5.03 1.31 9.64
C LYS A 155 4.01 1.38 10.79
N ALA A 156 2.98 2.22 10.67
CA ALA A 156 1.96 2.40 11.70
C ALA A 156 1.14 1.13 11.97
N MET A 157 0.91 0.30 10.95
CA MET A 157 0.25 -1.00 11.09
C MET A 157 1.12 -2.11 11.69
N GLY A 158 2.40 -1.84 11.97
CA GLY A 158 3.33 -2.85 12.50
C GLY A 158 3.71 -3.92 11.48
N PHE A 159 3.67 -3.60 10.18
CA PHE A 159 3.99 -4.55 9.08
C PHE A 159 5.33 -5.26 9.28
N ILE A 160 6.38 -4.54 9.72
CA ILE A 160 7.72 -5.11 9.93
C ILE A 160 7.68 -6.27 10.92
N GLN A 161 6.92 -6.11 12.02
CA GLN A 161 6.81 -7.07 13.10
C GLN A 161 5.84 -8.20 12.74
N ASN A 162 4.70 -7.85 12.14
CA ASN A 162 3.58 -8.76 11.97
C ASN A 162 3.68 -9.56 10.67
N GLY A 163 4.12 -8.95 9.56
CA GLY A 163 4.06 -9.54 8.23
C GLY A 163 2.69 -9.39 7.56
N LEU A 164 2.48 -10.13 6.47
CA LEU A 164 1.24 -10.18 5.67
C LEU A 164 0.32 -11.33 6.08
#